data_AF-A0A6M8NGY4-F1
#
_entry.id   AF-A0A6M8NGY4-F1
#
_cell.length_a   1.000
_cell.length_b   1.000
_cell.length_c   1.000
_cell.angle_alpha   90.00
_cell.angle_beta   90.00
_cell.angle_gamma   90.00
#
_symmetry.space_group_name_H-M   'P 1'
#
loop_
_entity.id
_entity.type
_entity.pdbx_description
1 polymer ?
#
loop_
_entity_poly.entity_id
_entity_poly.type
_entity_poly.pdbx_seq_one_letter_code
_entity_poly.pdbx_strand_id
1 'polypeptide(L)'
;MRKFSKLLSLSVLLSVSLFASDDVVIEFEKNRVSSNPNIKVNDIKINTKKELPLAGWNGYILDVEANIQGKDIKVKDILFSDGKFIALELLDAKTGKSLKDLMTPNLTTDYYNKSKLIAGNHDAKDKIVIFSDPLCPFCMDYVPEVIKHVNKNSDSIALYYYHFPLLGLHPAAAPLSKLMEVARHKGIKDAELKAYKIDWEPHFSSKSTDEKKILEAFNKEFKTDIKLEEITSKEINEALQKDILMGEDVMVQGTPTIFINGVKDATREKYETLGKK
;
A
#
# COMPACT_ATOMS: atom_id res chain seq x y z
N MET A 1 -38.25 30.33 54.65
CA MET A 1 -37.03 30.40 53.81
C MET A 1 -36.26 29.09 53.95
N ARG A 2 -36.45 28.13 53.04
CA ARG A 2 -35.68 26.87 52.99
C ARG A 2 -34.79 26.92 51.77
N LYS A 3 -33.47 26.88 52.01
CA LYS A 3 -32.41 27.05 51.01
C LYS A 3 -32.43 25.90 50.01
N PHE A 4 -32.53 26.24 48.72
CA PHE A 4 -32.12 25.37 47.61
C PHE A 4 -30.60 25.16 47.69
N SER A 5 -30.17 23.92 47.92
CA SER A 5 -28.78 23.53 47.64
C SER A 5 -28.74 22.89 46.26
N LYS A 6 -28.18 23.62 45.30
CA LYS A 6 -27.81 23.11 43.98
C LYS A 6 -26.61 22.17 44.18
N LEU A 7 -26.83 20.86 44.08
CA LEU A 7 -25.75 19.92 43.76
C LEU A 7 -25.60 19.90 42.23
N LEU A 8 -24.80 20.82 41.71
CA LEU A 8 -24.18 20.66 40.40
C LEU A 8 -22.91 19.84 40.62
N SER A 9 -23.04 18.52 40.64
CA SER A 9 -21.88 17.62 40.65
C SER A 9 -21.25 17.62 39.25
N LEU A 10 -20.21 18.45 39.15
CA LEU A 10 -19.06 18.44 38.25
C LEU A 10 -18.91 17.17 37.39
N SER A 11 -19.36 17.20 36.14
CA SER A 11 -19.05 16.21 35.11
C SER A 11 -17.78 16.59 34.36
N VAL A 12 -16.66 16.72 35.07
CA VAL A 12 -15.33 17.03 34.49
C VAL A 12 -14.31 16.00 34.98
N LEU A 13 -14.42 14.76 34.48
CA LEU A 13 -13.41 13.71 34.74
C LEU A 13 -13.16 12.76 33.56
N LEU A 14 -13.85 12.89 32.42
CA LEU A 14 -13.62 11.98 31.28
C LEU A 14 -12.45 12.36 30.37
N SER A 15 -11.95 13.60 30.42
CA SER A 15 -10.91 14.04 29.48
C SER A 15 -9.50 13.55 29.86
N VAL A 16 -9.18 13.42 31.15
CA VAL A 16 -7.81 13.06 31.59
C VAL A 16 -7.44 11.62 31.22
N SER A 17 -8.41 10.70 31.26
CA SER A 17 -8.21 9.30 30.86
C SER A 17 -7.97 9.10 29.36
N LEU A 18 -8.51 9.98 28.52
CA LEU A 18 -8.35 9.92 27.06
C LEU A 18 -6.96 10.37 26.59
N PHE A 19 -6.31 11.30 27.29
CA PHE A 19 -4.96 11.75 26.95
C PHE A 19 -3.88 10.79 27.46
N ALA A 20 -4.08 10.21 28.65
CA ALA A 20 -3.15 9.23 29.20
C ALA A 20 -3.04 7.95 28.34
N SER A 21 -4.08 7.58 27.59
CA SER A 21 -4.03 6.42 26.69
C SER A 21 -3.19 6.65 25.43
N ASP A 22 -3.11 7.90 24.96
CA ASP A 22 -2.44 8.23 23.69
C ASP A 22 -0.92 8.27 23.88
N ASP A 23 -0.45 8.77 25.02
CA ASP A 23 0.97 8.74 25.39
C ASP A 23 1.49 7.30 25.51
N VAL A 24 0.68 6.38 26.06
CA VAL A 24 1.03 4.95 26.16
C VAL A 24 1.24 4.32 24.78
N VAL A 25 0.42 4.70 23.79
CA VAL A 25 0.56 4.23 22.40
C VAL A 25 1.86 4.72 21.77
N ILE A 26 2.17 6.01 21.91
CA ILE A 26 3.40 6.61 21.37
C ILE A 26 4.64 6.00 22.04
N GLU A 27 4.63 5.87 23.36
CA GLU A 27 5.74 5.31 24.12
C GLU A 27 5.98 3.83 23.76
N PHE A 28 4.91 3.03 23.69
CA PHE A 28 5.02 1.65 23.23
C PHE A 28 5.64 1.56 21.85
N GLU A 29 5.17 2.36 20.90
CA GLU A 29 5.66 2.32 19.53
C GLU A 29 7.13 2.72 19.46
N LYS A 30 7.51 3.77 20.20
CA LYS A 30 8.91 4.21 20.30
C LYS A 30 9.80 3.09 20.82
N ASN A 31 9.37 2.39 21.88
CA ASN A 31 10.11 1.29 22.47
C ASN A 31 10.21 0.08 21.52
N ARG A 32 9.11 -0.25 20.84
CA ARG A 32 9.03 -1.35 19.88
C ARG A 32 9.91 -1.12 18.66
N VAL A 33 9.90 0.07 18.08
CA VAL A 33 10.74 0.40 16.91
C VAL A 33 12.22 0.49 17.31
N SER A 34 12.52 1.10 18.46
CA SER A 34 13.89 1.24 18.96
C SER A 34 14.51 -0.08 19.45
N SER A 35 13.74 -1.17 19.56
CA SER A 35 14.28 -2.48 19.92
C SER A 35 15.19 -3.06 18.83
N ASN A 36 15.09 -2.54 17.59
CA ASN A 36 16.05 -2.86 16.54
C ASN A 36 17.25 -1.90 16.64
N PRO A 37 18.47 -2.40 16.93
CA PRO A 37 19.63 -1.54 17.14
C PRO A 37 20.07 -0.78 15.87
N ASN A 38 19.58 -1.16 14.70
CA ASN A 38 19.86 -0.48 13.43
C ASN A 38 18.93 0.72 13.17
N ILE A 39 17.94 0.97 14.03
CA ILE A 39 16.93 2.02 13.86
C ILE A 39 17.07 3.05 14.97
N LYS A 40 17.18 4.31 14.58
CA LYS A 40 17.11 5.45 15.50
C LYS A 40 15.81 6.20 15.26
N VAL A 41 14.87 6.11 16.20
CA VAL A 41 13.60 6.84 16.12
C VAL A 41 13.87 8.33 16.33
N ASN A 42 13.42 9.15 15.37
CA ASN A 42 13.49 10.61 15.43
C ASN A 42 12.21 11.18 16.07
N ASP A 43 11.05 10.74 15.59
CA ASP A 43 9.75 11.23 16.04
C ASP A 43 8.65 10.18 15.81
N ILE A 44 7.62 10.17 16.67
CA ILE A 44 6.42 9.36 16.50
C ILE A 44 5.21 10.19 16.87
N LYS A 45 4.25 10.29 15.94
CA LYS A 45 3.04 11.09 16.10
C LYS A 45 1.79 10.29 15.77
N ILE A 46 0.73 10.48 16.56
CA ILE A 46 -0.59 10.00 16.18
C ILE A 46 -1.12 10.87 15.04
N ASN A 47 -1.21 10.28 13.86
CA ASN A 47 -1.80 10.90 12.68
C ASN A 47 -3.34 10.81 12.72
N THR A 48 -3.86 9.62 13.06
CA THR A 48 -5.30 9.34 13.11
C THR A 48 -5.62 8.47 14.31
N LYS A 49 -6.73 8.76 15.00
CA LYS A 49 -7.35 7.91 16.02
C LYS A 49 -8.80 7.67 15.64
N LYS A 50 -9.24 6.42 15.64
CA LYS A 50 -10.61 6.03 15.25
C LYS A 50 -11.15 4.97 16.19
N GLU A 51 -12.36 5.18 16.70
CA GLU A 51 -13.08 4.17 17.48
C GLU A 51 -13.42 2.96 16.58
N LEU A 52 -13.12 1.76 17.07
CA LEU A 52 -13.40 0.52 16.35
C LEU A 52 -14.82 0.03 16.66
N PRO A 53 -15.40 -0.84 15.80
CA PRO A 53 -16.60 -1.61 16.13
C PRO A 53 -16.30 -2.72 17.17
N LEU A 54 -15.44 -2.42 18.14
CA LEU A 54 -15.02 -3.26 19.26
C LEU A 54 -14.98 -2.34 20.48
N ALA A 55 -15.95 -2.51 21.38
CA ALA A 55 -16.17 -1.57 22.47
C ALA A 55 -14.90 -1.30 23.30
N GLY A 56 -14.56 -0.03 23.47
CA GLY A 56 -13.39 0.44 24.22
C GLY A 56 -12.07 0.44 23.44
N TRP A 57 -12.03 -0.17 22.24
CA TRP A 57 -10.83 -0.20 21.41
C TRP A 57 -10.81 0.91 20.37
N ASN A 58 -9.63 1.50 20.18
CA ASN A 58 -9.35 2.46 19.13
C ASN A 58 -8.24 1.93 18.21
N GLY A 59 -8.35 2.24 16.92
CA GLY A 59 -7.27 2.11 15.96
C GLY A 59 -6.49 3.42 15.84
N TYR A 60 -5.18 3.29 15.73
CA TYR A 60 -4.25 4.42 15.61
C TYR A 60 -3.45 4.28 14.33
N ILE A 61 -3.34 5.36 13.56
CA ILE A 61 -2.32 5.50 12.52
C ILE A 61 -1.22 6.38 13.10
N LEU A 62 0.00 5.86 13.12
CA LEU A 62 1.17 6.52 13.66
C LEU A 62 2.10 6.91 12.51
N ASP A 63 2.50 8.18 12.45
CA ASP A 63 3.61 8.64 11.62
C ASP A 63 4.90 8.37 12.39
N VAL A 64 5.74 7.49 11.86
CA VAL A 64 7.03 7.10 12.44
C VAL A 64 8.15 7.67 11.58
N GLU A 65 8.89 8.63 12.13
CA GLU A 65 10.10 9.18 11.54
C GLU A 65 11.32 8.52 12.19
N ALA A 66 12.16 7.87 11.39
CA ALA A 66 13.34 7.17 11.90
C ALA A 66 14.52 7.25 10.94
N ASN A 67 15.73 7.09 11.46
CA ASN A 67 16.93 6.90 10.69
C ASN A 67 17.31 5.42 10.69
N ILE A 68 17.45 4.82 9.51
CA ILE A 68 17.92 3.45 9.32
C ILE A 68 19.23 3.50 8.56
N GLN A 69 20.34 3.14 9.21
CA GLN A 69 21.68 3.09 8.60
C GLN A 69 22.06 4.38 7.83
N GLY A 70 21.73 5.55 8.37
CA GLY A 70 22.05 6.84 7.78
C GLY A 70 21.00 7.39 6.80
N LYS A 71 19.91 6.65 6.52
CA LYS A 71 18.79 7.12 5.70
C LYS A 71 17.58 7.47 6.58
N ASP A 72 17.10 8.70 6.47
CA ASP A 72 15.83 9.09 7.09
C ASP A 72 14.66 8.50 6.32
N ILE A 73 13.74 7.90 7.05
CA ILE A 73 12.51 7.30 6.56
C ILE A 73 11.32 7.89 7.31
N LYS A 74 10.20 8.00 6.61
CA LYS A 74 8.88 8.31 7.18
C LYS A 74 7.95 7.20 6.76
N VAL A 75 7.44 6.45 7.72
CA VAL A 75 6.51 5.34 7.47
C VAL A 75 5.31 5.49 8.37
N LYS A 76 4.18 4.94 7.93
CA LYS A 76 2.97 4.87 8.74
C LYS A 76 2.81 3.48 9.32
N ASP A 77 2.44 3.37 10.59
CA ASP A 77 2.04 2.09 11.18
C ASP A 77 0.62 2.15 11.74
N ILE A 78 -0.01 0.97 11.85
CA ILE A 78 -1.34 0.79 12.43
C ILE A 78 -1.23 -0.15 13.63
N LEU A 79 -1.72 0.32 14.77
CA LEU A 79 -1.93 -0.51 15.95
C LEU A 79 -3.29 -0.21 16.59
N PHE A 80 -3.67 -1.05 17.54
CA PHE A 80 -4.93 -0.97 18.27
C PHE A 80 -4.68 -0.93 19.76
N SER A 81 -5.51 -0.18 20.50
CA SER A 81 -5.42 -0.13 21.96
C SER A 81 -6.76 0.19 22.63
N ASP A 82 -6.99 -0.41 23.79
CA ASP A 82 -8.05 -0.05 24.74
C ASP A 82 -7.57 0.91 25.85
N GLY A 83 -6.32 1.42 25.73
CA GLY A 83 -5.66 2.26 26.71
C GLY A 83 -4.89 1.49 27.79
N LYS A 84 -5.04 0.16 27.87
CA LYS A 84 -4.28 -0.71 28.79
C LYS A 84 -3.43 -1.72 28.04
N PHE A 85 -3.96 -2.29 26.97
CA PHE A 85 -3.31 -3.27 26.12
C PHE A 85 -3.11 -2.70 24.73
N ILE A 86 -2.09 -3.20 24.03
CA ILE A 86 -1.82 -2.89 22.64
C ILE A 86 -1.83 -4.18 21.84
N ALA A 87 -2.53 -4.13 20.71
CA ALA A 87 -2.54 -5.19 19.71
C ALA A 87 -2.00 -4.63 18.40
N LEU A 88 -0.98 -5.30 17.83
CA LEU A 88 -0.45 -4.97 16.50
C LEU A 88 -1.34 -5.48 15.37
N GLU A 89 -2.24 -6.40 15.70
CA GLU A 89 -3.18 -6.99 14.77
C GLU A 89 -4.47 -7.36 15.52
N LEU A 90 -5.61 -7.12 14.89
CA LEU A 90 -6.92 -7.58 15.33
C LEU A 90 -7.60 -8.19 14.10
N LEU A 91 -7.99 -9.45 14.21
CA LEU A 91 -8.69 -10.17 13.15
C LEU A 91 -10.15 -10.41 13.58
N ASP A 92 -11.08 -10.18 12.66
CA ASP A 92 -12.45 -10.63 12.83
C ASP A 92 -12.49 -12.16 12.81
N ALA A 93 -12.91 -12.76 13.92
CA ALA A 93 -12.84 -14.21 14.10
C ALA A 93 -13.72 -15.02 13.13
N LYS A 94 -14.74 -14.40 12.51
CA LYS A 94 -15.65 -15.08 11.59
C LYS A 94 -15.15 -15.04 10.16
N THR A 95 -14.55 -13.91 9.77
CA THR A 95 -14.16 -13.63 8.39
C THR A 95 -12.66 -13.72 8.16
N GLY A 96 -11.86 -13.76 9.23
CA GLY A 96 -10.40 -13.70 9.19
C GLY A 96 -9.84 -12.33 8.77
N LYS A 97 -10.70 -11.32 8.56
CA LYS A 97 -10.29 -10.01 8.04
C LYS A 97 -9.61 -9.18 9.13
N SER A 98 -8.54 -8.50 8.75
CA SER A 98 -7.87 -7.56 9.64
C SER A 98 -8.69 -6.29 9.83
N LEU A 99 -8.77 -5.80 11.07
CA LEU A 99 -9.37 -4.51 11.39
C LEU A 99 -8.51 -3.34 10.88
N LYS A 100 -7.28 -3.57 10.40
CA LYS A 100 -6.45 -2.54 9.75
C LYS A 100 -7.13 -1.98 8.51
N ASP A 101 -7.95 -2.78 7.84
CA ASP A 101 -8.74 -2.35 6.68
C ASP A 101 -9.72 -1.22 7.02
N LEU A 102 -10.16 -1.10 8.28
CA LEU A 102 -11.01 0.01 8.74
C LEU A 102 -10.24 1.32 8.90
N MET A 103 -8.91 1.25 8.97
CA MET A 103 -8.00 2.38 9.11
C MET A 103 -7.43 2.81 7.75
N THR A 104 -7.43 1.94 6.74
CA THR A 104 -6.95 2.28 5.40
C THR A 104 -7.77 3.43 4.79
N PRO A 105 -7.12 4.53 4.36
CA PRO A 105 -7.79 5.61 3.65
C PRO A 105 -8.42 5.13 2.33
N ASN A 106 -9.53 5.77 1.94
CA ASN A 106 -10.09 5.60 0.60
C ASN A 106 -9.24 6.38 -0.41
N LEU A 107 -9.19 5.89 -1.65
CA LEU A 107 -8.48 6.57 -2.73
C LEU A 107 -9.20 7.86 -3.12
N THR A 108 -8.42 8.90 -3.39
CA THR A 108 -8.87 10.14 -4.03
C THR A 108 -8.86 10.00 -5.56
N THR A 109 -9.27 11.04 -6.27
CA THR A 109 -9.21 11.09 -7.73
C THR A 109 -7.79 11.02 -8.29
N ASP A 110 -6.76 11.31 -7.48
CA ASP A 110 -5.36 11.31 -7.91
C ASP A 110 -4.86 9.92 -8.32
N TYR A 111 -5.53 8.88 -7.82
CA TYR A 111 -5.26 7.47 -8.11
C TYR A 111 -5.83 7.00 -9.46
N TYR A 112 -6.59 7.84 -10.15
CA TYR A 112 -7.23 7.52 -11.44
C TYR A 112 -6.54 8.23 -12.61
N ASN A 113 -5.20 8.30 -12.59
CA ASN A 113 -4.45 9.00 -13.63
C ASN A 113 -4.42 8.21 -14.95
N LYS A 114 -4.69 8.86 -16.10
CA LYS A 114 -4.61 8.24 -17.44
C LYS A 114 -3.27 7.56 -17.71
N SER A 115 -2.15 8.09 -17.19
CA SER A 115 -0.83 7.48 -17.39
C SER A 115 -0.69 6.12 -16.69
N LYS A 116 -1.53 5.84 -15.68
CA LYS A 116 -1.55 4.58 -14.93
C LYS A 116 -2.62 3.62 -15.41
N LEU A 117 -3.44 4.00 -16.38
CA LEU A 117 -4.46 3.13 -16.98
C LEU A 117 -3.77 2.06 -17.84
N ILE A 118 -3.92 0.79 -17.46
CA ILE A 118 -3.32 -0.35 -18.18
C ILE A 118 -4.34 -1.20 -18.92
N ALA A 119 -5.63 -1.11 -18.58
CA ALA A 119 -6.71 -1.80 -19.28
C ALA A 119 -8.06 -1.08 -19.09
N GLY A 120 -8.96 -1.28 -20.05
CA GLY A 120 -10.32 -0.75 -20.01
C GLY A 120 -10.42 0.73 -20.40
N ASN A 121 -11.49 1.39 -19.96
CA ASN A 121 -11.83 2.76 -20.36
C ASN A 121 -11.70 3.71 -19.16
N HIS A 122 -10.90 4.78 -19.30
CA HIS A 122 -10.73 5.80 -18.26
C HIS A 122 -12.05 6.42 -17.77
N ASP A 123 -13.02 6.58 -18.68
CA ASP A 123 -14.31 7.21 -18.41
C ASP A 123 -15.34 6.21 -17.88
N ALA A 124 -14.94 4.96 -17.65
CA ALA A 124 -15.79 3.95 -17.05
C ALA A 124 -16.23 4.32 -15.64
N LYS A 125 -17.45 3.89 -15.29
CA LYS A 125 -18.02 4.04 -13.95
C LYS A 125 -17.19 3.31 -12.90
N ASP A 126 -16.87 2.04 -13.17
CA ASP A 126 -16.17 1.22 -12.20
C ASP A 126 -14.66 1.35 -12.39
N LYS A 127 -13.96 1.64 -11.29
CA LYS A 127 -12.52 1.89 -11.28
C LYS A 127 -11.81 0.95 -10.33
N ILE A 128 -10.79 0.30 -10.83
CA ILE A 128 -9.93 -0.62 -10.10
C ILE A 128 -8.55 -0.01 -10.02
N VAL A 129 -7.95 0.01 -8.83
CA VAL A 129 -6.55 0.38 -8.64
C VAL A 129 -5.83 -0.80 -8.00
N ILE A 130 -4.69 -1.19 -8.56
CA ILE A 130 -3.85 -2.27 -8.03
C ILE A 130 -2.44 -1.73 -7.73
N PHE A 131 -1.98 -1.96 -6.51
CA PHE A 131 -0.58 -1.85 -6.11
C PHE A 131 0.03 -3.24 -6.13
N SER A 132 1.12 -3.41 -6.87
CA SER A 132 1.66 -4.74 -7.11
C SER A 132 3.16 -4.77 -7.36
N ASP A 133 3.73 -5.93 -7.07
CA ASP A 133 5.14 -6.27 -7.24
C ASP A 133 5.24 -7.35 -8.34
N PRO A 134 5.97 -7.11 -9.45
CA PRO A 134 6.08 -8.06 -10.55
C PRO A 134 6.79 -9.37 -10.21
N LEU A 135 7.46 -9.46 -9.05
CA LEU A 135 8.14 -10.67 -8.57
C LEU A 135 7.43 -11.34 -7.40
N CYS A 136 6.30 -10.80 -6.93
CA CYS A 136 5.51 -11.44 -5.87
C CYS A 136 4.70 -12.61 -6.44
N PRO A 137 4.84 -13.85 -5.92
CA PRO A 137 4.15 -15.03 -6.45
C PRO A 137 2.63 -14.85 -6.52
N PHE A 138 2.01 -14.28 -5.50
CA PHE A 138 0.56 -14.02 -5.51
C PHE A 138 0.15 -13.01 -6.58
N CYS A 139 1.03 -12.05 -6.93
CA CYS A 139 0.75 -11.05 -7.95
C CYS A 139 0.83 -11.64 -9.37
N MET A 140 1.75 -12.59 -9.59
CA MET A 140 1.92 -13.28 -10.86
C MET A 140 0.66 -14.00 -11.33
N ASP A 141 -0.09 -14.59 -10.40
CA ASP A 141 -1.38 -15.19 -10.71
C ASP A 141 -2.49 -14.13 -10.80
N TYR A 142 -2.56 -13.24 -9.81
CA TYR A 142 -3.71 -12.35 -9.62
C TYR A 142 -3.81 -11.22 -10.66
N VAL A 143 -2.71 -10.52 -10.97
CA VAL A 143 -2.75 -9.35 -11.85
C VAL A 143 -3.21 -9.70 -13.27
N PRO A 144 -2.70 -10.78 -13.91
CA PRO A 144 -3.20 -11.23 -15.20
C PRO A 144 -4.70 -11.56 -15.22
N GLU A 145 -5.26 -12.10 -14.13
CA GLU A 145 -6.68 -12.41 -14.03
C GLU A 145 -7.54 -11.15 -14.01
N VAL A 146 -7.15 -10.14 -13.22
CA VAL A 146 -7.87 -8.86 -13.19
C VAL A 146 -7.79 -8.17 -14.56
N ILE A 147 -6.62 -8.13 -15.21
CA ILE A 147 -6.47 -7.57 -16.56
C ILE A 147 -7.38 -8.30 -17.55
N LYS A 148 -7.44 -9.63 -17.49
CA LYS A 148 -8.31 -10.45 -18.35
C LYS A 148 -9.78 -10.13 -18.12
N HIS A 149 -10.22 -9.94 -16.88
CA HIS A 149 -11.59 -9.57 -16.56
C HIS A 149 -11.94 -8.17 -17.07
N VAL A 150 -11.06 -7.20 -16.87
CA VAL A 150 -11.25 -5.81 -17.32
C VAL A 150 -11.32 -5.76 -18.85
N ASN A 151 -10.45 -6.49 -19.56
CA ASN A 151 -10.48 -6.55 -21.02
C ASN A 151 -11.77 -7.14 -21.58
N LYS A 152 -12.43 -8.06 -20.86
CA LYS A 152 -13.77 -8.57 -21.24
C LYS A 152 -14.89 -7.55 -21.02
N ASN A 153 -14.67 -6.56 -20.16
CA ASN A 153 -15.65 -5.58 -19.71
C ASN A 153 -15.14 -4.13 -19.94
N SER A 154 -14.35 -3.93 -21.01
CA SER A 154 -13.51 -2.74 -21.21
C SER A 154 -14.26 -1.42 -21.22
N ASP A 155 -15.52 -1.43 -21.65
CA ASP A 155 -16.36 -0.23 -21.71
C ASP A 155 -16.85 0.23 -20.33
N SER A 156 -16.85 -0.69 -19.36
CA SER A 156 -17.49 -0.52 -18.04
C SER A 156 -16.52 -0.46 -16.87
N ILE A 157 -15.25 -0.82 -17.11
CA ILE A 157 -14.22 -0.86 -16.06
C ILE A 157 -12.96 -0.13 -16.53
N ALA A 158 -12.34 0.64 -15.63
CA ALA A 158 -10.99 1.19 -15.75
C ALA A 158 -10.05 0.45 -14.79
N LEU A 159 -8.89 -0.02 -15.27
CA LEU A 159 -7.86 -0.60 -14.42
C LEU A 159 -6.60 0.27 -14.41
N TYR A 160 -6.27 0.77 -13.23
CA TYR A 160 -5.06 1.51 -12.95
C TYR A 160 -4.07 0.66 -12.17
N TYR A 161 -2.79 0.80 -12.51
CA TYR A 161 -1.71 0.02 -11.92
C TYR A 161 -0.61 0.93 -11.37
N TYR A 162 -0.13 0.59 -10.17
CA TYR A 162 0.94 1.29 -9.48
C TYR A 162 2.01 0.28 -9.06
N HIS A 163 3.27 0.60 -9.37
CA HIS A 163 4.40 -0.22 -8.94
C HIS A 163 4.59 -0.12 -7.42
N PHE A 164 4.64 -1.27 -6.76
CA PHE A 164 4.91 -1.37 -5.32
C PHE A 164 5.89 -2.52 -5.03
N PRO A 165 7.15 -2.43 -5.50
CA PRO A 165 8.14 -3.48 -5.30
C PRO A 165 8.46 -3.63 -3.81
N LEU A 166 8.34 -4.85 -3.28
CA LEU A 166 8.61 -5.13 -1.88
C LEU A 166 10.12 -5.29 -1.67
N LEU A 167 10.89 -4.19 -1.63
CA LEU A 167 12.36 -4.20 -1.74
C LEU A 167 13.10 -5.09 -0.73
N GLY A 168 12.56 -5.32 0.46
CA GLY A 168 13.13 -6.27 1.42
C GLY A 168 12.92 -7.74 1.04
N LEU A 169 11.86 -8.03 0.29
CA LEU A 169 11.50 -9.37 -0.17
C LEU A 169 11.96 -9.64 -1.60
N HIS A 170 11.76 -8.71 -2.53
CA HIS A 170 12.14 -8.84 -3.94
C HIS A 170 12.93 -7.60 -4.43
N PRO A 171 14.22 -7.45 -4.06
CA PRO A 171 15.08 -6.37 -4.54
C PRO A 171 15.06 -6.21 -6.07
N ALA A 172 15.02 -7.31 -6.81
CA ALA A 172 15.01 -7.32 -8.27
C ALA A 172 13.72 -6.69 -8.86
N ALA A 173 12.66 -6.53 -8.06
CA ALA A 173 11.40 -5.96 -8.52
C ALA A 173 11.50 -4.46 -8.81
N ALA A 174 12.45 -3.74 -8.19
CA ALA A 174 12.69 -2.33 -8.49
C ALA A 174 13.16 -2.12 -9.94
N PRO A 175 14.31 -2.68 -10.38
CA PRO A 175 14.73 -2.53 -11.77
C PRO A 175 13.73 -3.13 -12.76
N LEU A 176 13.06 -4.24 -12.43
CA LEU A 176 12.00 -4.79 -13.28
C LEU A 176 10.81 -3.83 -13.44
N SER A 177 10.38 -3.16 -12.36
CA SER A 177 9.34 -2.13 -12.40
C SER A 177 9.75 -0.94 -13.26
N LYS A 178 11.00 -0.49 -13.15
CA LYS A 178 11.54 0.59 -14.00
C LYS A 178 11.54 0.21 -15.48
N LEU A 179 11.86 -1.04 -15.80
CA LEU A 179 11.84 -1.57 -17.16
C LEU A 179 10.43 -1.61 -17.75
N MET A 180 9.44 -2.03 -16.96
CA MET A 180 8.03 -1.97 -17.33
C MET A 180 7.60 -0.53 -17.65
N GLU A 181 8.00 0.45 -16.83
CA GLU A 181 7.67 1.86 -17.06
C GLU A 181 8.35 2.41 -18.34
N VAL A 182 9.63 2.08 -18.57
CA VAL A 182 10.32 2.45 -19.82
C VAL A 182 9.65 1.80 -21.03
N ALA A 183 9.26 0.53 -20.95
CA ALA A 183 8.55 -0.17 -22.00
C ALA A 183 7.22 0.53 -22.34
N ARG A 184 6.47 0.95 -21.31
CA ARG A 184 5.23 1.73 -21.46
C ARG A 184 5.49 3.09 -22.13
N HIS A 185 6.53 3.82 -21.71
CA HIS A 185 6.94 5.08 -22.33
C HIS A 185 7.32 4.93 -23.81
N LYS A 186 7.92 3.80 -24.19
CA LYS A 186 8.22 3.44 -25.58
C LYS A 186 7.01 2.90 -26.35
N GLY A 187 5.82 2.90 -25.76
CA GLY A 187 4.57 2.50 -26.42
C GLY A 187 4.37 0.99 -26.54
N ILE A 188 5.10 0.18 -25.77
CA ILE A 188 4.91 -1.27 -25.75
C ILE A 188 3.58 -1.58 -25.08
N LYS A 189 2.62 -2.07 -25.88
CA LYS A 189 1.31 -2.48 -25.39
C LYS A 189 1.41 -3.66 -24.43
N ASP A 190 0.55 -3.63 -23.41
CA ASP A 190 0.37 -4.68 -22.42
C ASP A 190 1.66 -5.05 -21.69
N ALA A 191 2.55 -4.07 -21.45
CA ALA A 191 3.85 -4.30 -20.84
C ALA A 191 3.73 -4.99 -19.48
N GLU A 192 2.76 -4.58 -18.67
CA GLU A 192 2.45 -5.17 -17.37
C GLU A 192 2.03 -6.63 -17.53
N LEU A 193 1.02 -6.90 -18.36
CA LEU A 193 0.51 -8.26 -18.58
C LEU A 193 1.61 -9.21 -19.06
N LYS A 194 2.50 -8.74 -19.95
CA LYS A 194 3.64 -9.53 -20.43
C LYS A 194 4.63 -9.80 -19.30
N ALA A 195 5.00 -8.78 -18.53
CA ALA A 195 5.95 -8.91 -17.43
C ALA A 195 5.46 -9.91 -16.37
N TYR A 196 4.17 -9.91 -16.03
CA TYR A 196 3.57 -10.87 -15.08
C TYR A 196 3.45 -12.30 -15.63
N LYS A 197 3.48 -12.49 -16.96
CA LYS A 197 3.38 -13.81 -17.59
C LYS A 197 4.74 -14.48 -17.87
N ILE A 198 5.82 -13.71 -17.78
CA ILE A 198 7.17 -14.24 -17.93
C ILE A 198 7.60 -14.86 -16.60
N ASP A 199 8.11 -16.09 -16.67
CA ASP A 199 8.83 -16.69 -15.55
C ASP A 199 10.24 -16.11 -15.52
N TRP A 200 10.50 -15.22 -14.56
CA TRP A 200 11.80 -14.56 -14.42
C TRP A 200 12.83 -15.42 -13.68
N GLU A 201 12.42 -16.46 -12.97
CA GLU A 201 13.30 -17.26 -12.09
C GLU A 201 14.46 -17.93 -12.86
N PRO A 202 14.27 -18.46 -14.10
CA PRO A 202 15.37 -18.96 -14.93
C PRO A 202 16.39 -17.89 -15.33
N HIS A 203 16.02 -16.61 -15.28
CA HIS A 203 16.85 -15.50 -15.69
C HIS A 203 17.61 -14.89 -14.51
N PHE A 204 16.91 -14.62 -13.41
CA PHE A 204 17.49 -14.06 -12.19
C PHE A 204 16.63 -14.41 -10.96
N SER A 205 17.29 -14.55 -9.80
CA SER A 205 16.58 -14.67 -8.52
C SER A 205 15.89 -13.37 -8.17
N SER A 206 14.72 -13.45 -7.53
CA SER A 206 14.01 -12.29 -6.96
C SER A 206 14.85 -11.47 -5.97
N LYS A 207 15.92 -12.06 -5.40
CA LYS A 207 16.89 -11.40 -4.52
C LYS A 207 18.04 -10.70 -5.23
N SER A 208 18.12 -10.78 -6.56
CA SER A 208 19.20 -10.17 -7.32
C SER A 208 19.21 -8.64 -7.18
N THR A 209 20.40 -8.07 -7.02
CA THR A 209 20.66 -6.63 -7.06
C THR A 209 21.44 -6.23 -8.33
N ASP A 210 21.67 -7.17 -9.25
CA ASP A 210 22.38 -6.93 -10.50
C ASP A 210 21.42 -6.38 -11.56
N GLU A 211 21.32 -5.05 -11.62
CA GLU A 211 20.43 -4.37 -12.57
C GLU A 211 20.76 -4.68 -14.04
N LYS A 212 22.03 -4.95 -14.38
CA LYS A 212 22.44 -5.26 -15.76
C LYS A 212 21.88 -6.62 -16.18
N LYS A 213 22.00 -7.62 -15.30
CA LYS A 213 21.44 -8.95 -15.53
C LYS A 213 19.93 -8.91 -15.73
N ILE A 214 19.22 -8.11 -14.92
CA ILE A 214 17.77 -7.93 -15.01
C ILE A 214 17.38 -7.22 -16.32
N LEU A 215 18.11 -6.18 -16.70
CA LEU A 215 17.95 -5.47 -17.97
C LEU A 215 18.16 -6.39 -19.18
N GLU A 216 19.23 -7.19 -19.19
CA GLU A 216 19.54 -8.13 -20.28
C GLU A 216 18.42 -9.18 -20.44
N ALA A 217 17.93 -9.73 -19.33
CA ALA A 217 16.81 -10.66 -19.33
C ALA A 217 15.54 -10.00 -19.90
N PHE A 218 15.21 -8.80 -19.43
CA PHE A 218 14.03 -8.08 -19.90
C PHE A 218 14.11 -7.77 -21.40
N ASN A 219 15.24 -7.24 -21.87
CA ASN A 219 15.46 -6.95 -23.28
C ASN A 219 15.32 -8.18 -24.16
N LYS A 220 15.79 -9.34 -23.69
CA LYS A 220 15.63 -10.61 -24.39
C LYS A 220 14.15 -11.01 -24.53
N GLU A 221 13.39 -10.98 -23.44
CA GLU A 221 11.99 -11.41 -23.44
C GLU A 221 11.06 -10.42 -24.15
N PHE A 222 11.29 -9.11 -23.97
CA PHE A 222 10.49 -8.06 -24.60
C PHE A 222 10.96 -7.71 -26.01
N LYS A 223 12.10 -8.25 -26.46
CA LYS A 223 12.76 -7.94 -27.74
C LYS A 223 13.01 -6.43 -27.87
N THR A 224 13.54 -5.84 -26.82
CA THR A 224 13.86 -4.41 -26.73
C THR A 224 15.37 -4.21 -26.64
N ASP A 225 15.79 -2.96 -26.82
CA ASP A 225 17.18 -2.54 -26.74
C ASP A 225 17.40 -1.47 -25.65
N ILE A 226 16.57 -1.49 -24.60
CA ILE A 226 16.60 -0.54 -23.48
C ILE A 226 18.02 -0.48 -22.90
N LYS A 227 18.48 0.72 -22.56
CA LYS A 227 19.80 0.95 -21.96
C LYS A 227 19.70 1.22 -20.47
N LEU A 228 20.81 1.03 -19.76
CA LEU A 228 20.88 1.22 -18.32
C LEU A 228 20.61 2.68 -17.92
N GLU A 229 21.08 3.63 -18.72
CA GLU A 229 20.82 5.06 -18.60
C GLU A 229 19.32 5.43 -18.67
N GLU A 230 18.50 4.66 -19.38
CA GLU A 230 17.06 4.92 -19.47
C GLU A 230 16.34 4.57 -18.16
N ILE A 231 16.67 3.42 -17.55
CA ILE A 231 16.07 3.02 -16.27
C ILE A 231 16.65 3.77 -15.08
N THR A 232 17.85 4.34 -15.20
CA THR A 232 18.48 5.16 -14.16
C THR A 232 18.19 6.66 -14.33
N SER A 233 17.43 7.03 -15.34
CA SER A 233 17.03 8.42 -15.57
C SER A 233 16.23 8.99 -14.39
N LYS A 234 16.33 10.31 -14.21
CA LYS A 234 15.59 11.02 -13.16
C LYS A 234 14.08 10.76 -13.26
N GLU A 235 13.54 10.83 -14.47
CA GLU A 235 12.12 10.62 -14.75
C GLU A 235 11.63 9.24 -14.29
N ILE A 236 12.34 8.17 -14.64
CA ILE A 236 11.92 6.79 -14.29
C ILE A 236 12.07 6.52 -12.79
N ASN A 237 13.13 7.06 -12.17
CA ASN A 237 13.28 6.97 -10.72
C ASN A 237 12.15 7.72 -9.99
N GLU A 238 11.80 8.94 -10.43
CA GLU A 238 10.71 9.72 -9.85
C GLU A 238 9.35 9.05 -10.08
N ALA A 239 9.11 8.45 -11.24
CA ALA A 239 7.89 7.69 -11.52
C ALA A 239 7.71 6.50 -10.57
N LEU A 240 8.76 5.70 -10.36
CA LEU A 240 8.72 4.57 -9.42
C LEU A 240 8.54 5.04 -7.97
N GLN A 241 9.29 6.07 -7.54
CA GLN A 241 9.15 6.60 -6.19
C GLN A 241 7.76 7.18 -5.94
N LYS A 242 7.17 7.85 -6.95
CA LYS A 242 5.81 8.36 -6.84
C LYS A 242 4.80 7.23 -6.64
N ASP A 243 4.91 6.12 -7.36
CA ASP A 243 3.99 4.99 -7.20
C ASP A 243 4.08 4.36 -5.81
N ILE A 244 5.30 4.22 -5.28
CA ILE A 244 5.55 3.73 -3.91
C ILE A 244 4.91 4.68 -2.89
N LEU A 245 5.18 5.98 -2.98
CA LEU A 245 4.61 6.99 -2.06
C LEU A 245 3.08 7.00 -2.13
N MET A 246 2.50 6.88 -3.32
CA MET A 246 1.04 6.79 -3.47
C MET A 246 0.46 5.56 -2.76
N GLY A 247 1.16 4.42 -2.76
CA GLY A 247 0.75 3.23 -2.01
C GLY A 247 0.92 3.40 -0.49
N GLU A 248 2.01 4.03 -0.05
CA GLU A 248 2.26 4.34 1.36
C GLU A 248 1.20 5.31 1.94
N ASP A 249 0.79 6.32 1.17
CA ASP A 249 -0.25 7.28 1.54
C ASP A 249 -1.60 6.62 1.85
N VAL A 250 -1.90 5.48 1.23
CA VAL A 250 -3.11 4.68 1.47
C VAL A 250 -2.81 3.36 2.17
N MET A 251 -1.70 3.31 2.93
CA MET A 251 -1.38 2.21 3.85
C MET A 251 -1.26 0.84 3.16
N VAL A 252 -0.72 0.78 1.95
CA VAL A 252 -0.37 -0.49 1.30
C VAL A 252 0.79 -1.13 2.06
N GLN A 253 0.54 -2.27 2.69
CA GLN A 253 1.54 -3.02 3.47
C GLN A 253 2.02 -4.31 2.77
N GLY A 254 1.47 -4.61 1.59
CA GLY A 254 1.81 -5.82 0.84
C GLY A 254 1.12 -5.85 -0.52
N THR A 255 1.52 -6.82 -1.34
CA THR A 255 1.03 -6.99 -2.70
C THR A 255 0.45 -8.39 -2.94
N PRO A 256 -0.60 -8.53 -3.76
CA PRO A 256 -1.34 -7.45 -4.39
C PRO A 256 -2.24 -6.75 -3.35
N THR A 257 -2.36 -5.43 -3.46
CA THR A 257 -3.43 -4.66 -2.78
C THR A 257 -4.30 -4.02 -3.84
N ILE A 258 -5.61 -4.24 -3.73
CA ILE A 258 -6.61 -3.79 -4.70
C ILE A 258 -7.63 -2.87 -4.04
N PHE A 259 -8.04 -1.85 -4.77
CA PHE A 259 -9.12 -0.95 -4.43
C PHE A 259 -10.17 -0.98 -5.54
N ILE A 260 -11.43 -1.04 -5.14
CA ILE A 260 -12.59 -0.99 -6.02
C ILE A 260 -13.37 0.28 -5.70
N ASN A 261 -13.55 1.15 -6.70
CA ASN A 261 -14.25 2.43 -6.56
C ASN A 261 -13.77 3.25 -5.35
N GLY A 262 -12.45 3.21 -5.12
CA GLY A 262 -11.76 3.96 -4.07
C GLY A 262 -11.72 3.27 -2.71
N VAL A 263 -12.38 2.14 -2.54
CA VAL A 263 -12.39 1.40 -1.27
C VAL A 263 -11.52 0.15 -1.39
N LYS A 264 -10.65 -0.09 -0.41
CA LYS A 264 -9.82 -1.30 -0.36
C LYS A 264 -10.69 -2.54 -0.39
N ASP A 265 -10.36 -3.50 -1.24
CA ASP A 265 -11.00 -4.81 -1.24
C ASP A 265 -10.09 -5.86 -0.62
N ALA A 266 -10.32 -6.12 0.66
CA ALA A 266 -9.61 -7.13 1.43
C ALA A 266 -9.81 -8.57 0.90
N THR A 267 -10.92 -8.84 0.19
CA THR A 267 -11.19 -10.17 -0.36
C THR A 267 -10.40 -10.44 -1.63
N ARG A 268 -10.02 -9.39 -2.36
CA ARG A 268 -9.45 -9.46 -3.71
C ARG A 268 -10.37 -10.13 -4.74
N GLU A 269 -11.66 -10.26 -4.46
CA GLU A 269 -12.61 -10.96 -5.33
C GLU A 269 -13.69 -10.02 -5.88
N LYS A 270 -13.86 -8.81 -5.31
CA LYS A 270 -14.98 -7.93 -5.69
C LYS A 270 -14.92 -7.49 -7.15
N TYR A 271 -13.74 -7.48 -7.78
CA TYR A 271 -13.61 -7.09 -9.19
C TYR A 271 -14.46 -7.99 -10.11
N GLU A 272 -14.66 -9.25 -9.76
CA GLU A 272 -15.46 -10.21 -10.52
C GLU A 272 -16.96 -9.85 -10.58
N THR A 273 -17.41 -9.02 -9.64
CA THR A 273 -18.80 -8.55 -9.60
C THR A 273 -19.05 -7.37 -10.55
N LEU A 274 -17.99 -6.71 -11.02
CA LEU A 274 -18.04 -5.54 -11.88
C LEU A 274 -18.25 -5.93 -13.35
N GLY A 275 -18.70 -4.97 -14.15
CA GLY A 275 -18.92 -5.15 -15.60
C GLY A 275 -20.19 -5.93 -15.97
N LYS A 276 -20.98 -6.34 -14.97
CA LYS A 276 -22.32 -6.89 -15.20
C LYS A 276 -23.28 -5.73 -15.50
N LYS A 277 -23.95 -5.79 -16.65
CA LYS A 277 -25.04 -4.88 -17.04
C LYS A 277 -26.30 -5.16 -16.24
#